data_AF-A0A935YLF2-F1
#
_entry.id   AF-A0A935YLF2-F1
#
_cell.length_a   1.000
_cell.length_b   1.000
_cell.length_c   1.000
_cell.angle_alpha   90.00
_cell.angle_beta   90.00
_cell.angle_gamma   90.00
#
_symmetry.space_group_name_H-M   'P 1'
#
loop_
_entity.id
_entity.type
_entity.pdbx_description
1 polymer ?
#
loop_
_entity_poly.entity_id
_entity_poly.type
_entity_poly.pdbx_seq_one_letter_code
_entity_poly.pdbx_strand_id
1 'polypeptide(L)'
;MALPRTTATDLPAPGEAELLGRLLSLYDEEARVYTRVLELSRRQGEAVRQGAPFGEIRRLLEQKKGCLELVARLERGEASTKREWEARRGTMSAAGRARLRAALDRVGGLIEGIIHCEEQNDRELLAATGVS
;
A
#
# COMPACT_ATOMS: atom_id res chain seq x y z
N MET A 1 -15.97 -40.10 9.10
CA MET A 1 -15.37 -38.78 8.81
C MET A 1 -15.10 -38.72 7.32
N ALA A 2 -15.86 -37.91 6.58
CA ALA A 2 -15.64 -37.69 5.15
C ALA A 2 -14.56 -36.61 4.98
N LEU A 3 -13.50 -36.92 4.22
CA LEU A 3 -12.50 -35.94 3.80
C LEU A 3 -13.16 -34.90 2.90
N PRO A 4 -12.85 -33.59 3.03
CA PRO A 4 -13.37 -32.58 2.13
C PRO A 4 -12.84 -32.86 0.71
N ARG A 5 -13.77 -32.99 -0.23
CA ARG A 5 -13.49 -33.06 -1.66
C ARG A 5 -12.95 -31.69 -2.09
N THR A 6 -11.63 -31.57 -2.21
CA THR A 6 -11.02 -30.47 -2.96
C THR A 6 -11.44 -30.65 -4.42
N THR A 7 -12.54 -30.03 -4.81
CA THR A 7 -12.97 -30.00 -6.21
C THR A 7 -11.87 -29.33 -7.03
N ALA A 8 -11.42 -29.99 -8.09
CA ALA A 8 -10.41 -29.51 -9.05
C ALA A 8 -10.79 -28.20 -9.78
N THR A 9 -11.85 -27.53 -9.35
CA THR A 9 -12.49 -26.35 -9.94
C THR A 9 -11.96 -25.03 -9.36
N ASP A 10 -11.13 -25.06 -8.31
CA ASP A 10 -10.60 -23.85 -7.66
C ASP A 10 -9.18 -23.46 -8.11
N LEU A 11 -8.56 -24.21 -9.02
CA LEU A 11 -7.25 -23.85 -9.56
C LEU A 11 -7.41 -22.80 -10.67
N PRO A 12 -6.73 -21.65 -10.56
CA PRO A 12 -6.81 -20.60 -11.57
C PRO A 12 -6.30 -21.12 -12.92
N ALA A 13 -6.97 -20.74 -14.00
CA ALA A 13 -6.47 -21.02 -15.35
C ALA A 13 -5.05 -20.42 -15.51
N PRO A 14 -4.17 -20.96 -16.38
CA PRO A 14 -2.79 -20.47 -16.50
C PRO A 14 -2.69 -18.95 -16.71
N GLY A 15 -3.52 -18.38 -17.59
CA GLY A 15 -3.58 -16.93 -17.81
C GLY A 15 -4.29 -16.13 -16.72
N GLU A 16 -5.00 -16.77 -15.80
CA GLU A 16 -5.47 -16.16 -14.54
C GLU A 16 -4.33 -16.14 -13.50
N ALA A 17 -3.58 -17.24 -13.38
CA ALA A 17 -2.49 -17.37 -12.44
C ALA A 17 -1.37 -16.36 -12.71
N GLU A 18 -1.01 -16.14 -13.97
CA GLU A 18 -0.02 -15.14 -14.38
C GLU A 18 -0.49 -13.71 -14.06
N LEU A 19 -1.71 -13.36 -14.47
CA LEU A 19 -2.32 -12.06 -14.21
C LEU A 19 -2.41 -11.76 -12.70
N LEU A 20 -2.87 -12.75 -11.93
CA LEU A 20 -2.95 -12.66 -10.47
C LEU A 20 -1.56 -12.53 -9.85
N GLY A 21 -0.58 -13.30 -10.32
CA GLY A 21 0.80 -13.23 -9.84
C GLY A 21 1.40 -11.83 -10.02
N ARG A 22 1.21 -11.22 -11.18
CA ARG A 22 1.68 -9.86 -11.46
C ARG A 22 1.03 -8.83 -10.54
N LEU A 23 -0.30 -8.87 -10.39
CA LEU A 23 -1.01 -7.94 -9.51
C LEU A 23 -0.66 -8.11 -8.04
N LEU A 24 -0.50 -9.35 -7.57
CA LEU A 24 -0.06 -9.60 -6.20
C LEU A 24 1.35 -9.10 -5.96
N SER A 25 2.28 -9.30 -6.91
CA SER A 25 3.64 -8.75 -6.82
C SER A 25 3.60 -7.22 -6.75
N LEU A 26 2.78 -6.57 -7.58
CA LEU A 26 2.60 -5.13 -7.56
C LEU A 26 2.12 -4.66 -6.18
N TYR A 27 1.05 -5.23 -5.64
CA TYR A 27 0.50 -4.79 -4.36
C TYR A 27 1.44 -5.11 -3.18
N ASP A 28 2.22 -6.18 -3.26
CA ASP A 28 3.27 -6.45 -2.26
C ASP A 28 4.40 -5.41 -2.33
N GLU A 29 4.79 -4.96 -3.52
CA GLU A 29 5.75 -3.88 -3.70
C GLU A 29 5.19 -2.55 -3.19
N GLU A 30 3.97 -2.18 -3.58
CA GLU A 30 3.28 -0.99 -3.06
C GLU A 30 3.19 -1.03 -1.52
N ALA A 31 2.82 -2.17 -0.93
CA ALA A 31 2.75 -2.33 0.51
C ALA A 31 4.10 -2.12 1.21
N ARG A 32 5.22 -2.56 0.60
CA ARG A 32 6.57 -2.30 1.14
C ARG A 32 6.89 -0.81 1.09
N VAL A 33 6.54 -0.13 0.00
CA VAL A 33 6.77 1.31 -0.14
C VAL A 33 5.92 2.10 0.85
N TYR A 34 4.64 1.77 1.00
CA TYR A 34 3.77 2.42 2.00
C TYR A 34 4.19 2.14 3.44
N THR A 35 4.67 0.93 3.75
CA THR A 35 5.28 0.64 5.06
C THR A 35 6.44 1.60 5.34
N ARG A 36 7.29 1.85 4.33
CA ARG A 36 8.37 2.82 4.45
C ARG A 36 7.88 4.25 4.66
N VAL A 37 6.83 4.67 3.95
CA VAL A 37 6.20 5.99 4.16
C VAL A 37 5.68 6.11 5.60
N LEU A 38 5.02 5.09 6.13
CA LEU A 38 4.52 5.08 7.50
C LEU A 38 5.66 5.19 8.53
N GLU A 39 6.75 4.47 8.34
CA GLU A 39 7.96 4.60 9.18
C GLU A 39 8.51 6.03 9.17
N LEU A 40 8.64 6.62 7.97
CA LEU A 40 9.13 7.99 7.82
C LEU A 40 8.18 9.01 8.47
N SER A 41 6.87 8.77 8.37
CA SER A 41 5.82 9.59 8.99
C SER A 41 5.93 9.55 10.52
N ARG A 42 6.14 8.37 11.11
CA ARG A 42 6.38 8.24 12.56
C ARG A 42 7.66 8.95 13.00
N ARG A 43 8.74 8.82 12.21
CA ARG A 43 10.01 9.51 12.48
C ARG A 43 9.88 11.03 12.38
N GLN A 44 9.04 11.53 11.47
CA GLN A 44 8.74 12.95 11.37
C GLN A 44 8.06 13.46 12.64
N GLY A 45 7.03 12.78 13.14
CA GLY A 45 6.37 13.15 14.40
C GLY A 45 7.34 13.16 15.58
N GLU A 46 8.20 12.14 15.69
CA GLU A 46 9.23 12.12 16.73
C GLU A 46 10.22 13.29 16.62
N ALA A 47 10.68 13.59 15.40
CA ALA A 47 11.56 14.72 15.16
C ALA A 47 10.89 16.06 15.51
N VAL A 48 9.59 16.22 15.23
CA VAL A 48 8.81 17.41 15.63
C VAL A 48 8.73 17.52 17.15
N ARG A 49 8.35 16.44 17.85
CA ARG A 49 8.25 16.43 19.33
C ARG A 49 9.59 16.72 20.02
N GLN A 50 10.70 16.29 19.43
CA GLN A 50 12.05 16.53 19.95
C GLN A 50 12.61 17.92 19.58
N GLY A 51 11.88 18.73 18.82
CA GLY A 51 12.37 20.03 18.35
C GLY A 51 13.54 19.91 17.37
N ALA A 52 13.57 18.86 16.55
CA ALA A 52 14.60 18.64 15.56
C ALA A 52 14.69 19.83 14.58
N PRO A 53 15.90 20.10 14.03
CA PRO A 53 16.07 21.21 13.10
C PRO A 53 15.22 21.01 11.84
N PHE A 54 14.69 22.11 11.30
CA PHE A 54 13.85 22.09 10.10
C PHE A 54 14.49 21.35 8.90
N GLY A 55 15.82 21.39 8.78
CA GLY A 55 16.55 20.65 7.76
C GLY A 55 16.39 19.13 7.83
N GLU A 56 16.21 18.57 9.03
CA GLU A 56 15.93 17.15 9.23
C GLU A 56 14.49 16.80 8.82
N ILE A 57 13.52 17.62 9.24
CA ILE A 57 12.11 17.48 8.83
C ILE A 57 11.99 17.52 7.31
N ARG A 58 12.66 18.46 6.65
CA ARG A 58 12.69 18.56 5.18
C ARG A 58 13.24 17.30 4.51
N ARG A 59 14.32 16.71 5.03
CA ARG A 59 14.88 15.45 4.51
C ARG A 59 13.92 14.27 4.64
N LEU A 60 13.12 14.22 5.70
CA LEU A 60 12.09 13.19 5.88
C LEU A 60 10.96 13.36 4.86
N LEU A 61 10.51 14.60 4.63
CA LEU A 61 9.51 14.92 3.61
C LEU A 61 9.99 14.58 2.19
N GLU A 62 11.24 14.89 1.85
CA GLU A 62 11.85 14.53 0.57
C GLU A 62 11.88 13.00 0.36
N GLN A 63 12.23 12.22 1.39
CA GLN A 63 12.19 10.76 1.32
C GLN A 63 10.76 10.24 1.12
N LYS A 64 9.78 10.78 1.85
CA LYS A 64 8.36 10.40 1.68
C LYS A 64 7.87 10.71 0.26
N LYS A 65 8.20 11.88 -0.28
CA LYS A 65 7.90 12.24 -1.66
C LYS A 65 8.48 11.23 -2.65
N GLY A 66 9.75 10.85 -2.50
CA GLY A 66 10.37 9.83 -3.36
C GLY A 66 9.68 8.47 -3.30
N CYS A 67 9.20 8.05 -2.12
CA CYS A 67 8.39 6.85 -1.99
C CYS A 67 7.05 6.96 -2.72
N LEU A 68 6.34 8.08 -2.61
CA LEU A 68 5.05 8.27 -3.30
C LEU A 68 5.23 8.34 -4.84
N GLU A 69 6.33 8.93 -5.31
CA GLU A 69 6.69 8.91 -6.74
C GLU A 69 6.98 7.49 -7.24
N LEU A 70 7.61 6.65 -6.41
CA LEU A 70 7.83 5.24 -6.72
C LEU A 70 6.49 4.48 -6.84
N VAL A 71 5.55 4.68 -5.90
CA VAL A 71 4.20 4.09 -6.01
C VAL A 71 3.53 4.53 -7.32
N ALA A 72 3.53 5.83 -7.61
CA ALA A 72 2.91 6.34 -8.83
C ALA A 72 3.55 5.74 -10.10
N ARG A 73 4.86 5.44 -10.07
CA ARG A 73 5.55 4.75 -11.17
C ARG A 73 5.13 3.28 -11.29
N LEU A 74 5.04 2.56 -10.17
CA LEU A 74 4.57 1.18 -10.14
C LEU A 74 3.15 1.06 -10.71
N GLU A 75 2.25 1.94 -10.26
CA GLU A 75 0.86 1.97 -10.73
C GLU A 75 0.75 2.23 -12.23
N ARG A 76 1.54 3.17 -12.76
CA ARG A 76 1.59 3.43 -14.21
C ARG A 76 2.15 2.24 -14.99
N GLY A 77 3.16 1.56 -14.45
CA GLY A 77 3.78 0.38 -15.08
C GLY A 77 2.81 -0.78 -15.26
N GLU A 78 1.90 -0.97 -14.30
CA GLU A 78 0.93 -2.07 -14.29
C GLU A 78 -0.50 -1.65 -14.70
N ALA A 79 -0.67 -0.46 -15.29
CA ALA A 79 -1.97 0.06 -15.69
C ALA A 79 -2.68 -0.81 -16.76
N SER A 80 -1.94 -1.52 -17.61
CA SER A 80 -2.52 -2.48 -18.56
C SER A 80 -3.01 -3.74 -17.84
N THR A 81 -2.22 -4.27 -16.91
CA THR A 81 -2.54 -5.45 -16.10
C THR A 81 -3.78 -5.21 -15.23
N LYS A 82 -3.89 -4.04 -14.59
CA LYS A 82 -5.09 -3.65 -13.81
C LYS A 82 -6.34 -3.62 -14.71
N ARG A 83 -6.25 -3.05 -15.91
CA ARG A 83 -7.36 -3.01 -16.89
C ARG A 83 -7.76 -4.40 -17.38
N GLU A 84 -6.79 -5.27 -17.68
CA GLU A 84 -7.06 -6.64 -18.07
C GLU A 84 -7.81 -7.39 -16.95
N TRP A 85 -7.38 -7.21 -15.72
CA TRP A 85 -8.05 -7.79 -14.57
C TRP A 85 -9.48 -7.27 -14.37
N GLU A 86 -9.71 -5.96 -14.50
CA GLU A 86 -11.07 -5.40 -14.41
C GLU A 86 -12.00 -6.01 -15.46
N ALA A 87 -11.53 -6.18 -16.69
CA ALA A 87 -12.29 -6.82 -17.77
C ALA A 87 -12.60 -8.30 -17.49
N ARG A 88 -11.71 -9.00 -16.77
CA ARG A 88 -11.81 -10.45 -16.48
C ARG A 88 -12.31 -10.77 -15.08
N ARG A 89 -12.56 -9.77 -14.22
CA ARG A 89 -12.96 -9.95 -12.81
C ARG A 89 -14.12 -10.91 -12.62
N GLY A 90 -15.11 -10.85 -13.52
CA GLY A 90 -16.32 -11.68 -13.46
C GLY A 90 -16.08 -13.16 -13.72
N THR A 91 -14.99 -13.53 -14.38
CA THR A 91 -14.66 -14.91 -14.75
C THR A 91 -13.55 -15.52 -13.89
N MET A 92 -12.99 -14.77 -12.94
CA MET A 92 -11.95 -15.27 -12.06
C MET A 92 -12.44 -16.31 -11.05
N SER A 93 -11.51 -17.11 -10.54
CA SER A 93 -11.77 -17.99 -9.41
C SER A 93 -12.11 -17.19 -8.13
N ALA A 94 -12.88 -17.82 -7.24
CA ALA A 94 -13.17 -17.22 -5.93
C ALA A 94 -11.88 -17.04 -5.10
N ALA A 95 -10.98 -18.03 -5.16
CA ALA A 95 -9.67 -17.97 -4.51
C ALA A 95 -8.81 -16.81 -5.02
N GLY A 96 -8.76 -16.59 -6.34
CA GLY A 96 -8.02 -15.47 -6.94
C GLY A 96 -8.56 -14.12 -6.49
N ARG A 97 -9.88 -13.94 -6.49
CA ARG A 97 -10.52 -12.71 -5.97
C ARG A 97 -10.22 -12.48 -4.49
N ALA A 98 -10.29 -13.51 -3.66
CA ALA A 98 -10.02 -13.41 -2.23
C ALA A 98 -8.56 -12.99 -1.94
N ARG A 99 -7.59 -13.57 -2.66
CA ARG A 99 -6.17 -13.21 -2.53
C ARG A 99 -5.93 -11.75 -2.91
N LEU A 100 -6.51 -11.30 -4.02
CA LEU A 100 -6.35 -9.93 -4.46
C LEU A 100 -7.02 -8.94 -3.49
N ARG A 101 -8.20 -9.31 -2.98
CA ARG A 101 -8.90 -8.51 -1.97
C ARG A 101 -8.05 -8.34 -0.71
N ALA A 102 -7.45 -9.41 -0.20
CA ALA A 102 -6.56 -9.35 0.96
C ALA A 102 -5.33 -8.44 0.71
N ALA A 103 -4.75 -8.48 -0.49
CA ALA A 103 -3.63 -7.60 -0.85
C ALA A 103 -4.06 -6.12 -0.89
N LEU A 104 -5.22 -5.83 -1.49
CA LEU A 104 -5.79 -4.48 -1.53
C LEU A 104 -6.15 -3.97 -0.13
N ASP A 105 -6.76 -4.80 0.72
CA ASP A 105 -7.10 -4.44 2.10
C ASP A 105 -5.84 -4.11 2.91
N ARG A 106 -4.75 -4.86 2.69
CA ARG A 106 -3.44 -4.56 3.31
C ARG A 106 -2.89 -3.21 2.86
N VAL A 107 -2.91 -2.91 1.56
CA VAL A 107 -2.46 -1.60 1.04
C VAL A 107 -3.35 -0.48 1.59
N GLY A 108 -4.67 -0.66 1.58
CA GLY A 108 -5.64 0.30 2.13
C GLY A 108 -5.38 0.61 3.60
N GLY A 109 -5.19 -0.41 4.44
CA GLY A 109 -4.89 -0.21 5.86
C GLY A 109 -3.57 0.53 6.11
N LEU A 110 -2.56 0.35 5.24
CA LEU A 110 -1.32 1.13 5.31
C LEU A 110 -1.55 2.60 4.96
N ILE A 111 -2.34 2.89 3.92
CA ILE A 111 -2.69 4.25 3.51
C ILE A 111 -3.46 4.96 4.64
N GLU A 112 -4.47 4.31 5.22
CA GLU A 112 -5.21 4.85 6.35
C GLU A 112 -4.30 5.12 7.56
N GLY A 113 -3.38 4.20 7.85
CA GLY A 113 -2.38 4.37 8.90
C GLY A 113 -1.44 5.55 8.65
N ILE A 114 -1.05 5.81 7.39
CA ILE A 114 -0.26 6.98 7.01
C ILE A 114 -1.09 8.25 7.23
N ILE A 115 -2.32 8.31 6.72
CA ILE A 115 -3.19 9.49 6.87
C ILE A 115 -3.34 9.87 8.34
N HIS A 116 -3.67 8.89 9.20
CA HIS A 116 -3.78 9.14 10.64
C HIS A 116 -2.47 9.64 11.26
N CYS A 117 -1.33 9.07 10.84
CA CYS A 117 -0.02 9.52 11.32
C CYS A 117 0.28 10.96 10.89
N GLU A 118 -0.07 11.34 9.66
CA GLU A 118 0.13 12.70 9.15
C GLU A 118 -0.75 13.71 9.89
N GLU A 119 -2.03 13.40 10.12
CA GLU A 119 -2.93 14.24 10.91
C GLU A 119 -2.45 14.43 12.36
N GLN A 120 -1.79 13.43 12.94
CA GLN A 120 -1.13 13.56 14.25
C GLN A 120 0.08 14.50 14.15
N ASN A 121 0.96 14.27 13.17
CA ASN A 121 2.17 15.07 12.97
C ASN A 121 1.85 16.56 12.74
N ASP A 122 0.80 16.86 11.96
CA ASP A 122 0.38 18.23 11.68
C ASP A 122 -0.12 18.93 12.95
N ARG A 123 -0.90 18.24 13.79
CA ARG A 123 -1.34 18.76 15.09
C ARG A 123 -0.17 19.05 16.02
N GLU A 124 0.81 18.15 16.07
CA GLU A 124 2.02 18.32 16.89
C GLU A 124 2.87 19.50 16.40
N LEU A 125 3.00 19.66 15.08
CA LEU A 125 3.75 20.77 14.49
C LEU A 125 3.08 22.12 14.77
N LEU A 126 1.76 22.21 14.65
CA LEU A 126 1.00 23.42 14.98
C LEU A 126 1.13 23.78 16.46
N ALA A 127 1.03 22.79 17.36
CA ALA A 127 1.23 22.99 18.79
C ALA A 127 2.65 23.47 19.11
N ALA A 128 3.68 22.91 18.47
CA ALA A 128 5.07 23.28 18.68
C ALA A 128 5.42 24.69 18.13
N THR A 129 4.69 25.17 17.12
CA THR A 129 4.92 26.47 16.49
C THR A 129 4.07 27.60 17.06
N GLY A 130 3.13 27.31 17.97
CA GLY A 130 2.31 28.30 18.66
C GLY A 130 1.29 29.01 17.77
N VAL A 131 0.98 28.45 16.59
CA VAL A 131 -0.05 28.98 15.69
C VAL A 131 -1.38 28.31 16.08
N SER A 132 -2.18 29.01 16.89
CA SER A 132 -3.58 28.66 17.22
C SER A 132 -4.55 29.57 16.49
#